data_AF-A0A7J0DYL3-F1
#
_entry.id   AF-A0A7J0DYL3-F1
#
_cell.length_a   1.000
_cell.length_b   1.000
_cell.length_c   1.000
_cell.angle_alpha   90.00
_cell.angle_beta   90.00
_cell.angle_gamma   90.00
#
_symmetry.space_group_name_H-M   'P 1'
#
loop_
_entity.id
_entity.type
_entity.pdbx_description
1 polymer ?
#
loop_
_entity_poly.entity_id
_entity_poly.type
_entity_poly.pdbx_seq_one_letter_code
_entity_poly.pdbx_strand_id
1 'polypeptide(L)'
;MMLNDLPLLILLENISELIWQALEAAKTVLDMTSNKRTDAQFLERMMLEIEGQTLTRTSQSHVATNDHKYTNQTCSADSDINCAHDSTDSEVVLVKTQETDRLVELLGKILRQIVQSGGGSEIWGLYARWHKLKGDLTMCSEALLKQVRSYQAGSFSETEEFRDLQACLDEVQMKLQASSAPSA
;
A
#
# COMPACT_ATOMS: atom_id res chain seq x y z
N MET A 1 -11.72 10.44 -29.99
CA MET A 1 -12.89 10.73 -29.14
C MET A 1 -12.56 10.19 -27.76
N MET A 2 -11.94 11.02 -26.92
CA MET A 2 -11.37 10.64 -25.62
C MET A 2 -12.24 11.30 -24.54
N LEU A 3 -13.22 10.59 -23.98
CA LEU A 3 -14.24 11.21 -23.12
C LEU A 3 -15.02 10.22 -22.23
N ASN A 4 -14.35 9.18 -21.72
CA ASN A 4 -14.99 8.16 -20.85
C ASN A 4 -14.40 8.11 -19.42
N ASP A 5 -13.24 8.69 -19.17
CA ASP A 5 -12.49 8.50 -17.91
C ASP A 5 -12.91 9.48 -16.79
N LEU A 6 -13.46 10.64 -17.17
CA LEU A 6 -13.92 11.68 -16.24
C LEU A 6 -14.87 11.20 -15.13
N PRO A 7 -15.91 10.36 -15.38
CA PRO A 7 -16.76 9.83 -14.30
C PRO A 7 -16.02 8.86 -13.36
N LEU A 8 -14.99 8.15 -13.81
CA LEU A 8 -14.19 7.25 -12.95
C LEU A 8 -13.26 8.05 -12.03
N LEU A 9 -12.70 9.17 -12.51
CA LEU A 9 -11.88 10.06 -11.68
C LEU A 9 -12.69 10.63 -10.51
N ILE A 10 -13.87 11.18 -10.79
CA ILE A 10 -14.78 11.73 -9.77
C ILE A 10 -15.22 10.64 -8.78
N LEU A 11 -15.49 9.41 -9.26
CA LEU A 11 -15.88 8.31 -8.37
C LEU A 11 -14.76 7.94 -7.38
N LEU A 12 -13.50 7.91 -7.84
CA LEU A 12 -12.34 7.58 -7.00
C LEU A 12 -12.04 8.66 -5.96
N GLU A 13 -12.09 9.93 -6.33
CA GLU A 13 -11.90 11.09 -5.43
C GLU A 13 -12.96 11.13 -4.31
N ASN A 14 -14.18 10.65 -4.57
CA ASN A 14 -15.21 10.48 -3.54
C ASN A 14 -14.95 9.27 -2.60
N ILE A 15 -14.24 8.25 -3.08
CA ILE A 15 -13.94 7.04 -2.29
C ILE A 15 -12.79 7.32 -1.31
N SER A 16 -11.74 8.02 -1.74
CA SER A 16 -10.61 8.41 -0.89
C SER A 16 -11.02 9.34 0.26
N GLU A 17 -11.82 10.38 0.00
CA GLU A 17 -12.40 11.23 1.04
C GLU A 17 -13.31 10.45 2.01
N LEU A 18 -14.11 9.49 1.52
CA LEU A 18 -14.93 8.63 2.37
C LEU A 18 -14.08 7.77 3.32
N ILE A 19 -12.94 7.23 2.85
CA ILE A 19 -11.99 6.47 3.69
C ILE A 19 -11.33 7.40 4.71
N TRP A 20 -10.92 8.62 4.31
CA TRP A 20 -10.36 9.60 5.25
C TRP A 20 -11.33 9.87 6.40
N GLN A 21 -12.58 10.22 6.08
CA GLN A 21 -13.61 10.54 7.07
C GLN A 21 -13.93 9.33 7.97
N ALA A 22 -13.97 8.12 7.40
CA ALA A 22 -14.16 6.89 8.17
C ALA A 22 -12.99 6.61 9.13
N LEU A 23 -11.75 6.81 8.70
CA LEU A 23 -10.56 6.67 9.54
C LEU A 23 -10.48 7.76 10.62
N GLU A 24 -10.84 9.01 10.31
CA GLU A 24 -10.86 10.12 11.28
C GLU A 24 -11.94 9.92 12.35
N ALA A 25 -13.13 9.42 11.96
CA ALA A 25 -14.16 9.00 12.89
C ALA A 25 -13.69 7.83 13.78
N ALA A 26 -13.05 6.81 13.20
CA ALA A 26 -12.50 5.68 13.94
C ALA A 26 -11.40 6.10 14.93
N LYS A 27 -10.50 7.01 14.52
CA LYS A 27 -9.50 7.63 15.41
C LYS A 27 -10.17 8.37 16.57
N THR A 28 -11.20 9.15 16.29
CA THR A 28 -11.94 9.90 17.32
C THR A 28 -12.59 8.96 18.34
N VAL A 29 -13.19 7.85 17.90
CA VAL A 29 -13.73 6.80 18.80
C VAL A 29 -12.62 6.11 19.60
N LEU A 30 -11.45 5.87 19.00
CA LEU A 30 -10.31 5.28 19.67
C LEU A 30 -9.77 6.19 20.78
N ASP A 31 -9.58 7.48 20.49
CA ASP A 31 -9.18 8.52 21.45
C ASP A 31 -10.19 8.61 22.62
N MET A 32 -11.49 8.75 22.31
CA MET A 32 -12.56 8.87 23.32
C MET A 32 -12.73 7.61 24.19
N THR A 33 -12.32 6.43 23.70
CA THR A 33 -12.43 5.16 24.44
C THR A 33 -11.14 4.76 25.14
N SER A 34 -10.09 5.58 25.08
CA SER A 34 -8.74 5.23 25.57
C SER A 34 -8.24 3.90 24.97
N ASN A 35 -8.39 3.76 23.66
CA ASN A 35 -8.07 2.59 22.84
C ASN A 35 -8.85 1.30 23.15
N LYS A 36 -9.81 1.31 24.10
CA LYS A 36 -10.55 0.11 24.55
C LYS A 36 -11.53 -0.45 23.53
N ARG A 37 -11.91 0.32 22.50
CA ARG A 37 -12.75 -0.15 21.38
C ARG A 37 -11.95 -0.07 20.09
N THR A 38 -11.43 -1.21 19.68
CA THR A 38 -10.82 -1.41 18.36
C THR A 38 -11.69 -2.36 17.55
N ASP A 39 -12.07 -1.98 16.33
CA ASP A 39 -12.72 -2.85 15.36
C ASP A 39 -11.68 -3.26 14.29
N ALA A 40 -11.16 -4.49 14.42
CA ALA A 40 -10.19 -5.03 13.47
C ALA A 40 -10.79 -5.23 12.07
N GLN A 41 -12.08 -5.62 11.97
CA GLN A 41 -12.75 -5.88 10.68
C GLN A 41 -13.05 -4.58 9.93
N PHE A 42 -13.27 -3.47 10.64
CA PHE A 42 -13.31 -2.14 10.04
C PHE A 42 -11.93 -1.74 9.49
N LEU A 43 -10.88 -1.84 10.30
CA LEU A 43 -9.52 -1.45 9.89
C LEU A 43 -8.97 -2.31 8.75
N GLU A 44 -9.33 -3.59 8.70
CA GLU A 44 -9.01 -4.48 7.58
C GLU A 44 -9.68 -4.05 6.27
N ARG A 45 -10.97 -3.68 6.30
CA ARG A 45 -11.67 -3.16 5.11
C ARG A 45 -11.05 -1.86 4.61
N MET A 46 -10.65 -0.96 5.50
CA MET A 46 -9.92 0.27 5.12
C MET A 46 -8.52 -0.05 4.56
N MET A 47 -7.82 -1.05 5.09
CA MET A 47 -6.54 -1.49 4.55
C MET A 47 -6.68 -2.05 3.12
N LEU A 48 -7.66 -2.92 2.88
CA LEU A 48 -7.92 -3.52 1.57
C LEU A 48 -8.24 -2.46 0.49
N GLU A 49 -9.03 -1.44 0.83
CA GLU A 49 -9.37 -0.37 -0.10
C GLU A 49 -8.14 0.49 -0.47
N ILE A 50 -7.31 0.83 0.53
CA ILE A 50 -6.05 1.57 0.32
C ILE A 50 -5.01 0.74 -0.45
N GLU A 51 -4.92 -0.57 -0.19
CA GLU A 51 -4.11 -1.50 -0.97
C GLU A 51 -4.60 -1.58 -2.44
N GLY A 52 -5.92 -1.61 -2.68
CA GLY A 52 -6.50 -1.60 -4.03
C GLY A 52 -6.19 -0.34 -4.83
N GLN A 53 -6.27 0.84 -4.20
CA GLN A 53 -5.83 2.10 -4.79
C GLN A 53 -4.33 2.07 -5.12
N THR A 54 -3.51 1.52 -4.22
CA THR A 54 -2.06 1.40 -4.42
C THR A 54 -1.68 0.38 -5.50
N LEU A 55 -2.43 -0.71 -5.67
CA LEU A 55 -2.20 -1.71 -6.73
C LEU A 55 -2.54 -1.18 -8.12
N THR A 56 -3.57 -0.34 -8.24
CA THR A 56 -3.98 0.29 -9.50
C THR A 56 -2.84 1.12 -10.12
N ARG A 57 -2.04 1.80 -9.28
CA ARG A 57 -0.83 2.55 -9.65
C ARG A 57 0.22 1.68 -10.36
N THR A 58 0.41 0.44 -9.91
CA THR A 58 1.43 -0.47 -10.46
C THR A 58 1.07 -0.95 -11.86
N SER A 59 -0.19 -1.31 -12.10
CA SER A 59 -0.66 -1.76 -13.41
C SER A 59 -0.59 -0.66 -14.48
N GLN A 60 -0.92 0.58 -14.11
CA GLN A 60 -0.88 1.72 -15.05
C GLN A 60 0.55 2.18 -15.38
N SER A 61 1.54 1.83 -14.54
CA SER A 61 2.96 2.17 -14.75
C SER A 61 3.68 1.30 -15.79
N HIS A 62 3.06 0.24 -16.33
CA HIS A 62 3.73 -0.75 -17.20
C HIS A 62 3.14 -0.80 -18.64
N VAL A 63 2.97 0.38 -19.26
CA VAL A 63 2.57 0.50 -20.69
C VAL A 63 3.58 1.32 -21.50
N ALA A 64 4.87 1.11 -21.20
CA ALA A 64 6.05 1.49 -21.99
C ALA A 64 7.24 0.67 -21.44
N THR A 65 8.09 -0.04 -22.18
CA THR A 65 8.34 -0.14 -23.64
C THR A 65 8.67 -1.59 -24.05
N ASN A 66 9.24 -1.79 -25.26
CA ASN A 66 9.88 -3.03 -25.78
C ASN A 66 8.90 -4.06 -26.38
N ASP A 67 9.12 -4.70 -27.53
CA ASP A 67 10.01 -4.48 -28.70
C ASP A 67 9.47 -5.40 -29.86
N HIS A 68 9.99 -5.60 -31.09
CA HIS A 68 11.21 -5.19 -31.78
C HIS A 68 11.06 -5.32 -33.32
N LYS A 69 11.60 -4.38 -34.14
CA LYS A 69 12.19 -4.75 -35.46
C LYS A 69 13.11 -3.71 -36.14
N TYR A 70 14.32 -4.16 -36.50
CA TYR A 70 15.16 -3.57 -37.54
C TYR A 70 14.44 -3.41 -38.89
N THR A 71 14.59 -2.26 -39.55
CA THR A 71 14.72 -2.16 -41.02
C THR A 71 15.55 -0.91 -41.35
N ASN A 72 16.51 -1.02 -42.26
CA ASN A 72 17.49 0.05 -42.54
C ASN A 72 16.97 0.97 -43.66
N GLN A 73 16.87 2.29 -43.44
CA GLN A 73 16.73 3.25 -44.55
C GLN A 73 17.31 4.64 -44.22
N THR A 74 17.52 5.45 -45.25
CA THR A 74 18.61 6.44 -45.32
C THR A 74 18.12 7.90 -45.34
N CYS A 75 18.80 8.77 -44.58
CA CYS A 75 18.93 10.24 -44.67
C CYS A 75 17.72 11.11 -45.11
N SER A 76 17.37 12.11 -44.28
CA SER A 76 17.53 13.54 -44.65
C SER A 76 17.55 14.44 -43.40
N ALA A 77 17.68 15.76 -43.59
CA ALA A 77 17.92 16.76 -42.54
C ALA A 77 16.68 17.60 -42.13
N ASP A 78 16.88 18.40 -41.08
CA ASP A 78 16.08 19.53 -40.58
C ASP A 78 14.57 19.37 -40.36
N SER A 79 14.19 19.30 -39.08
CA SER A 79 12.93 19.86 -38.59
C SER A 79 13.06 20.28 -37.11
N ASP A 80 13.14 21.58 -36.84
CA ASP A 80 12.84 22.12 -35.51
C ASP A 80 11.36 21.85 -35.20
N ILE A 81 11.09 20.99 -34.22
CA ILE A 81 9.72 20.72 -33.73
C ILE A 81 9.70 21.02 -32.24
N ASN A 82 9.00 22.09 -31.88
CA ASN A 82 8.82 22.54 -30.52
C ASN A 82 8.05 21.48 -29.70
N CYS A 83 8.74 20.80 -28.78
CA CYS A 83 8.15 19.80 -27.89
C CYS A 83 7.24 20.45 -26.83
N ALA A 84 6.02 20.80 -27.23
CA ALA A 84 4.95 21.17 -26.31
C ALA A 84 4.61 19.97 -25.41
N HIS A 85 5.12 20.01 -24.18
CA HIS A 85 4.86 19.01 -23.14
C HIS A 85 3.38 19.07 -22.73
N ASP A 86 2.57 18.10 -23.19
CA ASP A 86 1.17 17.97 -22.78
C ASP A 86 1.11 17.54 -21.31
N SER A 87 0.99 18.55 -20.43
CA SER A 87 1.31 18.42 -19.00
C SER A 87 0.23 17.70 -18.17
N THR A 88 -0.83 17.24 -18.83
CA THR A 88 -2.11 16.91 -18.18
C THR A 88 -2.07 15.58 -17.40
N ASP A 89 -1.38 14.57 -17.91
CA ASP A 89 -1.38 13.22 -17.30
C ASP A 89 -0.49 13.15 -16.03
N SER A 90 0.65 13.85 -16.06
CA SER A 90 1.62 13.86 -14.95
C SER A 90 1.05 14.49 -13.67
N GLU A 91 0.22 15.54 -13.80
CA GLU A 91 -0.41 16.21 -12.65
C GLU A 91 -1.49 15.33 -12.00
N VAL A 92 -2.32 14.66 -12.79
CA VAL A 92 -3.37 13.73 -12.30
C VAL A 92 -2.76 12.52 -11.59
N VAL A 93 -1.62 12.00 -12.05
CA VAL A 93 -0.87 10.95 -11.35
C VAL A 93 -0.31 11.48 -10.03
N LEU A 94 0.30 12.67 -10.03
CA LEU A 94 0.93 13.26 -8.84
C LEU A 94 -0.08 13.50 -7.70
N VAL A 95 -1.22 14.12 -7.98
CA VAL A 95 -2.25 14.42 -6.96
C VAL A 95 -2.76 13.14 -6.29
N LYS A 96 -3.07 12.10 -7.08
CA LYS A 96 -3.50 10.80 -6.55
C LYS A 96 -2.46 10.15 -5.63
N THR A 97 -1.17 10.26 -5.95
CA THR A 97 -0.13 9.71 -5.06
C THR A 97 -0.13 10.41 -3.69
N GLN A 98 -0.29 11.73 -3.65
CA GLN A 98 -0.34 12.48 -2.40
C GLN A 98 -1.55 12.08 -1.52
N GLU A 99 -2.69 11.81 -2.14
CA GLU A 99 -3.92 11.44 -1.43
C GLU A 99 -3.83 10.03 -0.81
N THR A 100 -3.40 9.03 -1.59
CA THR A 100 -3.17 7.67 -1.05
C THR A 100 -2.12 7.70 0.07
N ASP A 101 -1.05 8.50 -0.07
CA ASP A 101 -0.04 8.65 0.98
C ASP A 101 -0.60 9.24 2.29
N ARG A 102 -1.55 10.18 2.23
CA ARG A 102 -2.27 10.72 3.41
C ARG A 102 -3.13 9.65 4.09
N LEU A 103 -3.85 8.83 3.32
CA LEU A 103 -4.66 7.72 3.84
C LEU A 103 -3.80 6.67 4.54
N VAL A 104 -2.70 6.27 3.90
CA VAL A 104 -1.70 5.36 4.48
C VAL A 104 -1.13 5.97 5.77
N GLU A 105 -0.82 7.27 5.81
CA GLU A 105 -0.35 7.90 7.03
C GLU A 105 -1.37 7.93 8.17
N LEU A 106 -2.65 8.22 7.89
CA LEU A 106 -3.71 8.25 8.92
C LEU A 106 -3.95 6.84 9.50
N LEU A 107 -4.07 5.83 8.64
CA LEU A 107 -4.18 4.43 9.06
C LEU A 107 -2.95 3.98 9.88
N GLY A 108 -1.75 4.42 9.49
CA GLY A 108 -0.52 4.19 10.24
C GLY A 108 -0.49 4.82 11.63
N LYS A 109 -1.07 6.02 11.80
CA LYS A 109 -1.22 6.70 13.10
C LYS A 109 -2.19 5.92 14.00
N ILE A 110 -3.32 5.47 13.45
CA ILE A 110 -4.33 4.67 14.17
C ILE A 110 -3.77 3.31 14.60
N LEU A 111 -3.18 2.53 13.68
CA LEU A 111 -2.60 1.22 13.99
C LEU A 111 -1.49 1.33 15.05
N ARG A 112 -0.61 2.33 14.92
CA ARG A 112 0.46 2.61 15.91
C ARG A 112 -0.10 2.87 17.31
N GLN A 113 -1.15 3.68 17.42
CA GLN A 113 -1.81 3.98 18.68
C GLN A 113 -2.39 2.72 19.35
N ILE A 114 -3.04 1.83 18.57
CA ILE A 114 -3.62 0.59 19.09
C ILE A 114 -2.52 -0.38 19.57
N VAL A 115 -1.47 -0.60 18.77
CA VAL A 115 -0.42 -1.56 19.15
C VAL A 115 0.40 -1.07 20.35
N GLN A 116 0.55 0.25 20.54
CA GLN A 116 1.17 0.84 21.73
C GLN A 116 0.37 0.58 23.02
N SER A 117 -0.95 0.42 22.93
CA SER A 117 -1.81 -0.01 24.04
C SER A 117 -1.93 -1.54 24.24
N GLY A 118 -1.14 -2.34 23.52
CA GLY A 118 -1.17 -3.81 23.62
C GLY A 118 -2.24 -4.45 22.72
N GLY A 119 -2.37 -3.97 21.47
CA GLY A 119 -3.30 -4.50 20.47
C GLY A 119 -3.18 -6.00 20.20
N GLY A 120 -4.31 -6.60 19.77
CA GLY A 120 -4.46 -8.03 19.47
C GLY A 120 -3.69 -8.52 18.23
N SER A 121 -3.74 -9.84 18.00
CA SER A 121 -3.00 -10.53 16.94
C SER A 121 -3.34 -10.00 15.54
N GLU A 122 -4.62 -9.73 15.31
CA GLU A 122 -5.19 -9.20 14.08
C GLU A 122 -4.63 -7.80 13.78
N ILE A 123 -4.47 -6.97 14.82
CA ILE A 123 -3.93 -5.61 14.69
C ILE A 123 -2.43 -5.63 14.38
N TRP A 124 -1.68 -6.59 14.94
CA TRP A 124 -0.27 -6.78 14.54
C TRP A 124 -0.15 -7.22 13.07
N GLY A 125 -1.08 -8.02 12.55
CA GLY A 125 -1.14 -8.36 11.12
C GLY A 125 -1.47 -7.17 10.23
N LEU A 126 -2.44 -6.33 10.61
CA LEU A 126 -2.73 -5.08 9.90
C LEU A 126 -1.55 -4.10 9.96
N TYR A 127 -0.85 -4.00 11.10
CA TYR A 127 0.35 -3.17 11.22
C TYR A 127 1.52 -3.72 10.39
N ALA A 128 1.64 -5.05 10.25
CA ALA A 128 2.60 -5.67 9.33
C ALA A 128 2.29 -5.35 7.85
N ARG A 129 1.02 -5.47 7.42
CA ARG A 129 0.58 -5.06 6.08
C ARG A 129 0.86 -3.59 5.81
N TRP A 130 0.58 -2.72 6.78
CA TRP A 130 0.89 -1.29 6.70
C TRP A 130 2.37 -1.01 6.45
N HIS A 131 3.27 -1.69 7.18
CA HIS A 131 4.71 -1.58 6.96
C HIS A 131 5.17 -2.17 5.62
N LYS A 132 4.59 -3.30 5.18
CA LYS A 132 4.82 -3.88 3.83
C LYS A 132 4.44 -2.87 2.74
N LEU A 133 3.34 -2.15 2.92
CA LEU A 133 2.84 -1.09 2.01
C LEU A 133 3.75 0.15 2.00
N LYS A 134 4.30 0.55 3.15
CA LYS A 134 5.34 1.61 3.24
C LYS A 134 6.72 1.17 2.75
N GLY A 135 6.93 -0.12 2.45
CA GLY A 135 8.24 -0.69 2.08
C GLY A 135 9.20 -0.94 3.25
N ASP A 136 8.77 -0.71 4.50
CA ASP A 136 9.57 -0.99 5.70
C ASP A 136 9.50 -2.48 6.05
N LEU A 137 10.26 -3.28 5.30
CA LEU A 137 10.34 -4.73 5.52
C LEU A 137 10.86 -5.11 6.91
N THR A 138 11.70 -4.26 7.52
CA THR A 138 12.23 -4.46 8.86
C THR A 138 11.11 -4.42 9.90
N MET A 139 10.36 -3.32 9.94
CA MET A 139 9.23 -3.16 10.87
C MET A 139 8.05 -4.08 10.53
N CYS A 140 7.87 -4.44 9.25
CA CYS A 140 6.94 -5.49 8.82
C CYS A 140 7.29 -6.83 9.50
N SER A 141 8.56 -7.27 9.44
CA SER A 141 8.99 -8.51 10.08
C SER A 141 8.84 -8.48 11.60
N GLU A 142 9.07 -7.32 12.25
CA GLU A 142 8.89 -7.16 13.69
C GLU A 142 7.40 -7.27 14.11
N ALA A 143 6.49 -6.75 13.29
CA ALA A 143 5.05 -6.86 13.50
C ALA A 143 4.54 -8.28 13.27
N LEU A 144 4.98 -8.96 12.19
CA LEU A 144 4.69 -10.38 11.95
C LEU A 144 5.19 -11.28 13.08
N LEU A 145 6.41 -11.04 13.60
CA LEU A 145 6.94 -11.79 14.76
C LEU A 145 6.06 -11.64 16.01
N LYS A 146 5.43 -10.48 16.22
CA LYS A 146 4.50 -10.27 17.35
C LYS A 146 3.16 -10.97 17.12
N GLN A 147 2.64 -10.92 15.90
CA GLN A 147 1.45 -11.67 15.50
C GLN A 147 1.66 -13.18 15.68
N VAL A 148 2.73 -13.75 15.10
CA VAL A 148 3.09 -15.18 15.24
C VAL A 148 3.20 -15.60 16.71
N ARG A 149 3.91 -14.82 17.54
CA ARG A 149 4.02 -15.08 18.99
C ARG A 149 2.68 -15.05 19.73
N SER A 150 1.74 -14.21 19.32
CA SER A 150 0.42 -14.15 19.94
C SER A 150 -0.44 -15.38 19.65
N TYR A 151 -0.27 -16.04 18.49
CA TYR A 151 -0.90 -17.33 18.20
C TYR A 151 -0.17 -18.52 18.84
N GLN A 152 1.17 -18.49 18.92
CA GLN A 152 2.00 -19.50 19.61
C GLN A 152 1.68 -19.63 21.11
N ALA A 153 1.06 -18.61 21.73
CA ALA A 153 0.60 -18.65 23.11
C ALA A 153 -0.74 -19.38 23.30
N GLY A 154 -1.35 -19.90 22.23
CA GLY A 154 -2.61 -20.65 22.25
C GLY A 154 -2.57 -21.92 21.39
N SER A 155 -3.72 -22.56 21.21
CA SER A 155 -3.86 -23.83 20.47
C SER A 155 -3.89 -23.66 18.93
N PHE A 156 -3.44 -22.53 18.40
CA PHE A 156 -3.59 -22.18 16.97
C PHE A 156 -2.41 -22.62 16.09
N SER A 157 -1.36 -23.20 16.67
CA SER A 157 -0.13 -23.62 15.97
C SER A 157 -0.30 -24.65 14.85
N GLU A 158 -1.49 -25.27 14.72
CA GLU A 158 -1.80 -26.25 13.67
C GLU A 158 -2.64 -25.68 12.50
N THR A 159 -3.13 -24.43 12.59
CA THR A 159 -4.01 -23.87 11.53
C THR A 159 -3.25 -23.56 10.24
N GLU A 160 -4.00 -23.46 9.14
CA GLU A 160 -3.46 -23.03 7.84
C GLU A 160 -2.97 -21.58 7.88
N GLU A 161 -3.78 -20.70 8.49
CA GLU A 161 -3.47 -19.30 8.72
C GLU A 161 -2.10 -19.13 9.41
N PHE A 162 -1.80 -19.97 10.41
CA PHE A 162 -0.52 -19.93 11.12
C PHE A 162 0.68 -20.29 10.21
N ARG A 163 0.51 -21.25 9.28
CA ARG A 163 1.55 -21.61 8.30
C ARG A 163 1.75 -20.49 7.29
N ASP A 164 0.68 -19.87 6.80
CA ASP A 164 0.73 -18.78 5.84
C ASP A 164 1.39 -17.52 6.45
N LEU A 165 1.11 -17.24 7.72
CA LEU A 165 1.80 -16.20 8.50
C LEU A 165 3.31 -16.46 8.61
N GLN A 166 3.71 -17.71 8.90
CA GLN A 166 5.12 -18.08 8.99
C GLN A 166 5.81 -17.94 7.62
N ALA A 167 5.19 -18.43 6.54
CA ALA A 167 5.71 -18.28 5.19
C ALA A 167 5.84 -16.80 4.75
N CYS A 168 4.88 -15.95 5.15
CA CYS A 168 4.95 -14.50 4.91
C CYS A 168 6.09 -13.82 5.69
N LEU A 169 6.34 -14.24 6.94
CA LEU A 169 7.49 -13.78 7.72
C LEU A 169 8.82 -14.19 7.07
N ASP A 170 8.92 -15.44 6.63
CA ASP A 170 10.11 -15.98 5.98
C ASP A 170 10.37 -15.28 4.62
N GLU A 171 9.33 -14.97 3.84
CA GLU A 171 9.40 -14.16 2.60
C GLU A 171 10.05 -12.79 2.85
N VAL A 172 9.60 -12.09 3.90
CA VAL A 172 10.13 -10.77 4.27
C VAL A 172 11.56 -10.86 4.78
N GLN A 173 11.90 -11.89 5.57
CA GLN A 173 13.27 -12.10 6.05
C GLN A 173 14.26 -12.43 4.92
N MET A 174 13.87 -13.26 3.95
CA MET A 174 14.71 -13.54 2.77
C MET A 174 14.97 -12.28 1.93
N LYS A 175 13.96 -11.41 1.78
CA LYS A 175 14.12 -10.11 1.08
C LYS A 175 15.06 -9.15 1.82
N LEU A 176 14.99 -9.10 3.15
CA LEU A 176 15.94 -8.33 3.97
C LEU A 176 17.38 -8.86 3.84
N GLN A 177 17.57 -10.18 3.85
CA GLN A 177 18.90 -10.80 3.66
C GLN A 177 19.48 -10.48 2.28
N ALA A 178 18.68 -10.63 1.21
CA ALA A 178 19.11 -10.29 -0.15
C ALA A 178 19.49 -8.81 -0.31
N SER A 179 18.77 -7.89 0.36
CA SER A 179 19.09 -6.46 0.41
C SER A 179 20.42 -6.15 1.13
N SER A 180 20.85 -7.01 2.06
CA SER A 180 22.08 -6.84 2.84
C SER A 180 23.35 -7.41 2.20
N ALA A 181 23.23 -8.15 1.09
CA ALA A 181 24.37 -8.75 0.41
C ALA A 181 25.14 -7.68 -0.41
N PRO A 182 26.46 -7.53 -0.22
CA PRO A 182 27.24 -6.59 -1.04
C PRO A 182 27.32 -7.07 -2.49
N SER A 183 27.04 -6.19 -3.43
CA SER A 183 27.37 -6.40 -4.84
C SER A 183 28.89 -6.48 -5.02
N ALA A 184 29.37 -7.64 -5.47
CA ALA A 184 30.78 -7.96 -5.70
C ALA A 184 31.22 -7.66 -7.14
#